data_AF-A0A832MVX1-F1
#
_entry.id   AF-A0A832MVX1-F1
#
_cell.length_a   1.000
_cell.length_b   1.000
_cell.length_c   1.000
_cell.angle_alpha   90.00
_cell.angle_beta   90.00
_cell.angle_gamma   90.00
#
_symmetry.space_group_name_H-M   'P 1'
#
loop_
_entity.id
_entity.type
_entity.pdbx_description
1 polymer ?
#
loop_
_entity_poly.entity_id
_entity_poly.type
_entity_poly.pdbx_seq_one_letter_code
_entity_poly.pdbx_strand_id
1 'polypeptide(L)'
;SESYLEYICTFAAEIFDSRFDFLTSVVVPIHTLCPCSKEISERGAHNQRALCKVSYESKEMIWIEDIVEIVEKSASAPIFTLLKRPDEKYVTELAYDHPKFVEDVARDVALELKKYDKIKWYRVEVESFESIHAHNAYACVTSDELQG
;
A
#
# COMPACT_ATOMS: atom_id res chain seq x y z
N SER A 1 19.87 -11.26 7.23
CA SER A 1 19.67 -12.53 6.52
C SER A 1 18.55 -12.29 5.55
N GLU A 2 18.63 -12.78 4.34
CA GLU A 2 17.56 -12.59 3.36
C GLU A 2 16.36 -13.48 3.70
N SER A 3 15.16 -12.98 3.38
CA SER A 3 13.90 -13.71 3.53
C SER A 3 12.96 -13.35 2.39
N TYR A 4 12.09 -14.27 2.01
CA TYR A 4 11.08 -14.04 0.98
C TYR A 4 9.80 -13.49 1.58
N LEU A 5 9.14 -12.60 0.85
CA LEU A 5 7.80 -12.09 1.15
C LEU A 5 6.89 -12.40 -0.04
N GLU A 6 5.65 -12.78 0.26
CA GLU A 6 4.65 -13.08 -0.75
C GLU A 6 3.84 -11.83 -1.10
N TYR A 7 3.63 -11.62 -2.40
CA TYR A 7 2.72 -10.62 -2.95
C TYR A 7 1.70 -11.31 -3.84
N ILE A 8 0.41 -10.99 -3.66
CA ILE A 8 -0.65 -11.57 -4.48
C ILE A 8 -0.85 -10.69 -5.70
N CYS A 9 -0.55 -11.24 -6.88
CA CYS A 9 -0.66 -10.54 -8.15
C CYS A 9 -1.75 -11.18 -9.01
N THR A 10 -2.51 -10.36 -9.73
CA THR A 10 -3.59 -10.80 -10.63
C THR A 10 -3.47 -10.08 -11.96
N PHE A 11 -3.60 -10.85 -13.05
CA PHE A 11 -3.76 -10.33 -14.40
C PHE A 11 -5.16 -10.70 -14.89
N ALA A 12 -5.96 -9.70 -15.21
CA ALA A 12 -7.29 -9.88 -15.80
C ALA A 12 -7.30 -9.26 -17.18
N ALA A 13 -7.80 -10.00 -18.17
CA ALA A 13 -7.85 -9.57 -19.55
C ALA A 13 -9.24 -9.82 -20.13
N GLU A 14 -9.78 -8.84 -20.83
CA GLU A 14 -11.07 -8.93 -21.52
C GLU A 14 -10.92 -8.45 -22.96
N ILE A 15 -11.61 -9.14 -23.88
CA ILE A 15 -11.69 -8.74 -25.29
C ILE A 15 -13.16 -8.56 -25.67
N PHE A 16 -13.51 -7.36 -26.12
CA PHE A 16 -14.85 -7.05 -26.62
C PHE A 16 -14.76 -6.17 -27.88
N ASP A 17 -15.36 -6.62 -28.98
CA ASP A 17 -15.41 -5.88 -30.26
C ASP A 17 -14.07 -5.22 -30.67
N SER A 18 -12.98 -6.00 -30.66
CA SER A 18 -11.59 -5.57 -30.95
C SER A 18 -10.92 -4.66 -29.91
N ARG A 19 -11.61 -4.28 -28.83
CA ARG A 19 -11.00 -3.66 -27.65
C ARG A 19 -10.36 -4.74 -26.78
N PHE A 20 -9.13 -4.50 -26.33
CA PHE A 20 -8.41 -5.33 -25.36
C PHE A 20 -8.18 -4.53 -24.09
N ASP A 21 -8.83 -4.94 -23.01
CA ASP A 21 -8.64 -4.37 -21.68
C ASP A 21 -7.77 -5.32 -20.86
N PHE A 22 -6.73 -4.78 -20.22
CA PHE A 22 -5.79 -5.54 -19.41
C PHE A 22 -5.57 -4.83 -18.08
N LEU A 23 -6.06 -5.45 -17.02
CA LEU A 23 -5.97 -4.95 -15.66
C LEU A 23 -4.95 -5.79 -14.88
N THR A 24 -3.95 -5.11 -14.32
CA THR A 24 -3.02 -5.73 -13.38
C THR A 24 -3.41 -5.31 -11.97
N SER A 25 -3.35 -6.23 -11.01
CA SER A 25 -3.54 -5.92 -9.59
C SER A 25 -2.44 -6.54 -8.75
N VAL A 26 -1.94 -5.78 -7.78
CA VAL A 26 -0.91 -6.22 -6.82
C VAL A 26 -1.41 -5.92 -5.42
N VAL A 27 -1.45 -6.93 -4.55
CA VAL A 27 -1.77 -6.79 -3.13
C VAL A 27 -0.48 -6.84 -2.33
N VAL A 28 -0.14 -5.73 -1.69
CA VAL A 28 1.08 -5.54 -0.93
C VAL A 28 0.74 -5.48 0.54
N PRO A 29 1.23 -6.43 1.36
CA PRO A 29 1.06 -6.37 2.80
C PRO A 29 2.01 -5.31 3.39
N ILE A 30 1.47 -4.43 4.23
CA ILE A 30 2.20 -3.29 4.79
C ILE A 30 1.94 -3.15 6.31
N HIS A 31 2.70 -2.27 6.95
CA HIS A 31 2.53 -1.91 8.35
C HIS A 31 2.13 -0.43 8.47
N THR A 32 1.03 -0.18 9.20
CA THR A 32 0.51 1.16 9.49
C THR A 32 0.52 1.41 10.99
N LEU A 33 0.95 2.60 11.39
CA LEU A 33 0.90 3.06 12.78
C LEU A 33 0.04 4.31 12.89
N CYS A 34 -0.91 4.30 13.83
CA CYS A 34 -1.95 5.32 13.92
C CYS A 34 -1.39 6.67 14.44
N PRO A 35 -1.47 7.75 13.64
CA PRO A 35 -1.04 9.09 14.08
C PRO A 35 -1.80 9.57 15.32
N CYS A 36 -3.11 9.36 15.35
CA CYS A 36 -3.96 9.77 16.49
C CYS A 36 -3.52 9.09 17.78
N SER A 37 -3.27 7.78 17.75
CA SER A 37 -2.82 7.05 18.94
C SER A 37 -1.48 7.56 19.47
N LYS A 38 -0.53 7.86 18.57
CA LYS A 38 0.76 8.43 18.93
C LYS A 38 0.61 9.81 19.56
N GLU A 39 -0.28 10.65 19.04
CA GLU A 39 -0.50 12.02 19.51
C GLU A 39 -1.09 12.07 20.93
N ILE A 40 -2.04 11.19 21.25
CA ILE A 40 -2.77 11.25 22.52
C ILE A 40 -2.17 10.40 23.64
N SER A 41 -1.24 9.48 23.33
CA SER A 41 -0.69 8.54 24.29
C SER A 41 0.66 9.01 24.83
N GLU A 42 0.87 8.96 26.15
CA GLU A 42 2.17 9.27 26.76
C GLU A 42 3.30 8.30 26.34
N ARG A 43 2.93 7.10 25.89
CA ARG A 43 3.85 6.05 25.46
C ARG A 43 3.22 5.12 24.43
N GLY A 44 4.02 4.73 23.44
CA GLY A 44 3.59 3.82 22.39
C GLY A 44 2.52 4.42 21.48
N ALA A 45 2.08 3.60 20.52
CA ALA A 45 0.96 3.88 19.63
C ALA A 45 0.49 2.54 19.08
N HIS A 46 -0.82 2.35 18.89
CA HIS A 46 -1.29 1.14 18.25
C HIS A 46 -0.89 1.14 16.77
N ASN A 47 -0.57 -0.06 16.31
CA ASN A 47 -0.18 -0.33 14.94
C ASN A 47 -0.70 -1.71 14.55
N GLN A 48 -0.80 -1.95 13.25
CA GLN A 48 -1.39 -3.17 12.72
C GLN A 48 -0.95 -3.44 11.29
N ARG A 49 -1.21 -4.67 10.86
CA ARG A 49 -1.05 -5.06 9.46
C ARG A 49 -2.16 -4.45 8.63
N ALA A 50 -1.81 -3.99 7.44
CA ALA A 50 -2.77 -3.58 6.42
C ALA A 50 -2.41 -4.24 5.08
N LEU A 51 -3.38 -4.26 4.16
CA LEU A 51 -3.16 -4.60 2.77
C LEU A 51 -3.39 -3.35 1.93
N CYS A 52 -2.44 -3.06 1.05
CA CYS A 52 -2.63 -2.07 0.00
C CYS A 52 -2.71 -2.79 -1.35
N LYS A 53 -3.88 -2.74 -1.96
CA LYS A 53 -4.14 -3.28 -3.30
C LYS A 53 -4.10 -2.15 -4.31
N VAL A 54 -3.22 -2.30 -5.30
CA VAL A 54 -3.13 -1.39 -6.45
C VAL A 54 -3.60 -2.14 -7.68
N SER A 55 -4.71 -1.69 -8.26
CA SER A 55 -5.20 -2.13 -9.57
C SER A 55 -4.92 -1.06 -10.60
N TYR A 56 -4.33 -1.40 -11.75
CA TYR A 56 -3.95 -0.42 -12.76
C TYR A 56 -4.04 -0.96 -14.19
N GLU A 57 -4.29 -0.04 -15.11
CA GLU A 57 -4.15 -0.24 -16.56
C GLU A 57 -2.95 0.54 -17.06
N SER A 58 -2.15 -0.06 -17.94
CA SER A 58 -0.94 0.58 -18.46
C SER A 58 -0.89 0.62 -19.99
N LYS A 59 -0.07 1.52 -20.53
CA LYS A 59 0.27 1.63 -21.96
C LYS A 59 1.32 0.60 -22.36
N GLU A 60 2.15 0.21 -21.42
CA GLU A 60 3.28 -0.69 -21.60
C GLU A 60 3.54 -1.51 -20.33
N MET A 61 4.48 -2.44 -20.40
CA MET A 61 4.84 -3.28 -19.25
C MET A 61 5.41 -2.43 -18.11
N ILE A 62 4.91 -2.68 -16.90
CA ILE A 62 5.39 -2.12 -15.63
C ILE A 62 5.80 -3.30 -14.77
N TRP A 63 6.98 -3.21 -14.15
CA TRP A 63 7.44 -4.23 -13.21
C TRP A 63 6.57 -4.21 -11.96
N ILE A 64 6.19 -5.38 -11.46
CA ILE A 64 5.38 -5.48 -10.23
C ILE A 64 6.15 -4.88 -9.05
N GLU A 65 7.47 -5.06 -9.05
CA GLU A 65 8.41 -4.55 -8.08
C GLU A 65 8.38 -3.02 -7.96
N ASP A 66 8.18 -2.30 -9.07
CA ASP A 66 8.04 -0.84 -9.05
C ASP A 66 6.78 -0.42 -8.26
N ILE A 67 5.68 -1.16 -8.44
CA ILE A 67 4.42 -0.92 -7.74
C ILE A 67 4.55 -1.29 -6.25
N VAL A 68 5.22 -2.41 -5.94
CA VAL A 68 5.53 -2.81 -4.57
C VAL A 68 6.35 -1.74 -3.87
N GLU A 69 7.40 -1.22 -4.51
CA GLU A 69 8.27 -0.20 -3.94
C GLU A 69 7.53 1.12 -3.67
N ILE A 70 6.63 1.53 -4.57
CA ILE A 70 5.76 2.71 -4.36
C ILE A 70 4.91 2.52 -3.10
N VAL A 71 4.30 1.34 -2.94
CA VAL A 71 3.42 1.04 -1.81
C VAL A 71 4.21 0.95 -0.49
N GLU A 72 5.33 0.25 -0.47
CA GLU A 72 6.17 0.10 0.73
C GLU A 72 6.72 1.45 1.22
N LYS A 73 7.15 2.33 0.30
CA LYS A 73 7.59 3.70 0.63
C LYS A 73 6.46 4.59 1.14
N SER A 74 5.22 4.27 0.78
CA SER A 74 4.04 5.04 1.16
C SER A 74 3.44 4.60 2.49
N ALA A 75 3.80 3.43 3.03
CA ALA A 75 3.35 2.94 4.33
C ALA A 75 4.08 3.61 5.50
N SER A 76 3.71 3.27 6.75
CA SER A 76 4.51 3.67 7.93
C SER A 76 5.84 2.90 7.98
N ALA A 77 5.80 1.62 7.63
CA ALA A 77 6.99 0.81 7.37
C ALA A 77 6.65 -0.36 6.42
N PRO A 78 7.64 -0.88 5.68
CA PRO A 78 7.51 -2.17 5.00
C PRO A 78 7.45 -3.32 6.01
N ILE A 79 7.08 -4.51 5.53
CA ILE A 79 7.08 -5.72 6.34
C ILE A 79 8.15 -6.69 5.89
N PHE A 80 8.65 -7.49 6.83
CA PHE A 80 9.68 -8.48 6.57
C PHE A 80 9.30 -9.80 7.25
N THR A 81 9.55 -10.91 6.57
CA THR A 81 9.28 -12.25 7.10
C THR A 81 10.21 -12.61 8.26
N LEU A 82 11.45 -12.11 8.24
CA LEU A 82 12.45 -12.36 9.27
C LEU A 82 13.22 -11.09 9.63
N LEU A 83 13.17 -10.71 10.90
CA LEU A 83 13.94 -9.59 11.46
C LEU A 83 14.83 -10.09 12.60
N LYS A 84 16.08 -9.62 12.65
CA LYS A 84 16.90 -9.74 13.86
C LYS A 84 16.59 -8.56 14.79
N ARG A 85 17.01 -8.63 16.05
CA ARG A 85 16.75 -7.56 17.04
C ARG A 85 17.11 -6.14 16.56
N PRO A 86 18.28 -5.91 15.92
CA PRO A 86 18.60 -4.56 15.41
C PRO A 86 17.63 -4.11 14.30
N ASP A 87 17.20 -5.04 13.45
CA ASP A 87 16.28 -4.77 12.35
C ASP A 87 14.86 -4.49 12.88
N GLU A 88 14.40 -5.28 13.86
CA GLU A 88 13.13 -5.07 14.56
C GLU A 88 13.07 -3.72 15.26
N LYS A 89 14.16 -3.30 15.93
CA LYS A 89 14.30 -1.96 16.50
C LYS A 89 14.10 -0.90 15.42
N TYR A 90 14.82 -1.02 14.30
CA TYR A 90 14.75 -0.06 13.21
C TYR A 90 13.34 0.05 12.61
N VAL A 91 12.70 -1.07 12.28
CA VAL A 91 11.34 -1.07 11.69
C VAL A 91 10.31 -0.49 12.66
N THR A 92 10.46 -0.78 13.96
CA THR A 92 9.57 -0.23 15.00
C THR A 92 9.71 1.29 15.12
N GLU A 93 10.95 1.79 15.18
CA GLU A 93 11.23 3.23 15.25
C GLU A 93 10.80 3.94 13.97
N LEU A 94 11.06 3.35 12.79
CA LEU A 94 10.66 3.88 11.50
C LEU A 94 9.15 4.09 11.41
N ALA A 95 8.35 3.07 11.78
CA ALA A 95 6.90 3.17 11.78
C ALA A 95 6.39 4.19 12.80
N TYR A 96 7.03 4.25 13.97
CA TYR A 96 6.68 5.23 15.00
C TYR A 96 6.95 6.65 14.53
N ASP A 97 8.05 6.90 13.83
CA ASP A 97 8.43 8.22 13.32
C ASP A 97 7.64 8.66 12.08
N HIS A 98 7.07 7.70 11.33
CA HIS A 98 6.26 7.94 10.12
C HIS A 98 4.84 7.37 10.26
N PRO A 99 4.04 7.82 11.24
CA PRO A 99 2.68 7.32 11.41
C PRO A 99 1.80 7.76 10.24
N LYS A 100 0.91 6.89 9.76
CA LYS A 100 -0.01 7.19 8.65
C LYS A 100 -1.38 6.54 8.86
N PHE A 101 -2.45 7.28 8.56
CA PHE A 101 -3.78 6.71 8.42
C PHE A 101 -3.90 5.93 7.10
N VAL A 102 -4.96 5.12 6.96
CA VAL A 102 -5.25 4.39 5.71
C VAL A 102 -5.48 5.35 4.53
N GLU A 103 -6.10 6.50 4.79
CA GLU A 103 -6.32 7.57 3.82
C GLU A 103 -5.02 8.21 3.35
N ASP A 104 -4.03 8.35 4.23
CA ASP A 104 -2.72 8.92 3.88
C ASP A 104 -1.94 7.97 2.97
N VAL A 105 -1.91 6.67 3.31
CA VAL A 105 -1.26 5.66 2.47
C VAL A 105 -1.93 5.61 1.09
N ALA A 106 -3.26 5.55 1.03
CA ALA A 106 -3.99 5.50 -0.24
C ALA A 106 -3.69 6.73 -1.12
N ARG A 107 -3.65 7.93 -0.50
CA ARG A 107 -3.35 9.19 -1.17
C ARG A 107 -1.91 9.22 -1.69
N ASP A 108 -0.94 8.85 -0.87
CA ASP A 108 0.48 8.91 -1.22
C ASP A 108 0.81 7.96 -2.37
N VAL A 109 0.29 6.72 -2.32
CA VAL A 109 0.42 5.76 -3.43
C VAL A 109 -0.21 6.34 -4.70
N ALA A 110 -1.42 6.88 -4.62
CA ALA A 110 -2.09 7.47 -5.77
C ALA A 110 -1.30 8.65 -6.37
N LEU A 111 -0.67 9.48 -5.54
CA LEU A 111 0.16 10.60 -6.00
C LEU A 111 1.43 10.13 -6.72
N GLU A 112 2.06 9.05 -6.28
CA GLU A 112 3.21 8.47 -7.00
C GLU A 112 2.78 7.80 -8.30
N LEU A 113 1.66 7.06 -8.32
CA LEU A 113 1.12 6.46 -9.55
C LEU A 113 0.73 7.52 -10.59
N LYS A 114 0.23 8.69 -10.16
CA LYS A 114 -0.08 9.82 -11.05
C LYS A 114 1.15 10.36 -11.78
N LYS A 115 2.36 10.19 -11.24
CA LYS A 115 3.63 10.60 -11.88
C LYS A 115 4.12 9.58 -12.90
N TYR A 116 3.55 8.38 -12.93
CA TYR A 116 3.91 7.31 -13.86
C TYR A 116 3.14 7.46 -15.18
N ASP A 117 3.74 8.10 -16.18
CA ASP A 117 3.13 8.35 -17.50
C ASP A 117 2.62 7.10 -18.25
N LYS A 118 3.14 5.94 -17.84
CA LYS A 118 2.79 4.61 -18.36
C LYS A 118 1.43 4.13 -17.87
N ILE A 119 0.96 4.62 -16.73
CA ILE A 119 -0.33 4.23 -16.14
C ILE A 119 -1.43 5.10 -16.75
N LYS A 120 -2.49 4.46 -17.25
CA LYS A 120 -3.66 5.12 -17.83
C LYS A 120 -4.73 5.39 -16.77
N TRP A 121 -4.90 4.40 -15.90
CA TRP A 121 -5.92 4.38 -14.87
C TRP A 121 -5.40 3.57 -13.69
N TYR A 122 -5.78 3.96 -12.48
CA TYR A 122 -5.48 3.18 -11.28
C TYR A 122 -6.56 3.32 -10.21
N ARG A 123 -6.63 2.30 -9.36
CA ARG A 123 -7.37 2.28 -8.11
C ARG A 123 -6.48 1.74 -7.01
N VAL A 124 -6.38 2.50 -5.93
CA VAL A 124 -5.62 2.16 -4.72
C VAL A 124 -6.61 1.91 -3.60
N GLU A 125 -6.53 0.74 -2.98
CA GLU A 125 -7.38 0.34 -1.86
C GLU A 125 -6.48 -0.03 -0.69
N VAL A 126 -6.70 0.58 0.47
CA VAL A 126 -5.94 0.28 1.70
C VAL A 126 -6.91 -0.21 2.76
N GLU A 127 -6.69 -1.41 3.26
CA GLU A 127 -7.47 -2.03 4.33
C GLU A 127 -6.58 -2.36 5.52
N SER A 128 -6.81 -1.71 6.66
CA SER A 128 -6.11 -1.93 7.93
C SER A 128 -6.92 -2.84 8.84
N PHE A 129 -6.31 -3.93 9.31
CA PHE A 129 -6.91 -4.87 10.25
C PHE A 129 -6.69 -4.36 11.68
N GLU A 130 -7.59 -3.51 12.16
CA GLU A 130 -7.40 -2.76 13.41
C GLU A 130 -7.13 -3.67 14.61
N SER A 131 -6.06 -3.37 15.35
CA SER A 131 -5.61 -4.18 16.49
C SER A 131 -6.49 -4.03 17.74
N ILE A 132 -7.22 -2.91 17.86
CA ILE A 132 -8.03 -2.55 19.03
C ILE A 132 -9.53 -2.43 18.71
N HIS A 133 -9.93 -2.73 17.48
CA HIS A 133 -11.32 -2.67 17.03
C HIS A 133 -11.73 -3.97 16.34
N ALA A 134 -13.02 -4.32 16.41
CA ALA A 134 -13.57 -5.51 15.76
C ALA A 134 -14.09 -5.20 14.33
N HIS A 135 -13.42 -4.28 13.63
CA HIS A 135 -13.70 -3.91 12.25
C HIS A 135 -12.42 -3.39 11.58
N ASN A 136 -12.39 -3.39 10.26
CA ASN A 136 -11.26 -2.86 9.50
C ASN A 136 -11.47 -1.38 9.17
N ALA A 137 -10.38 -0.62 9.10
CA ALA A 137 -10.39 0.71 8.52
C ALA A 137 -10.05 0.61 7.02
N TYR A 138 -10.76 1.34 6.17
CA TYR A 138 -10.61 1.24 4.72
C TYR A 138 -10.61 2.60 4.04
N ALA A 139 -9.71 2.79 3.07
CA ALA A 139 -9.68 3.94 2.18
C ALA A 139 -9.46 3.51 0.73
N CYS A 140 -10.01 4.29 -0.21
CA CYS A 140 -9.88 4.04 -1.64
C CYS A 140 -9.66 5.36 -2.38
N VAL A 141 -8.80 5.34 -3.40
CA VAL A 141 -8.61 6.44 -4.34
C VAL A 141 -8.61 5.88 -5.76
N THR A 142 -9.44 6.45 -6.63
CA THR A 142 -9.45 6.12 -8.06
C THR A 142 -8.92 7.30 -8.87
N SER A 143 -8.16 7.06 -9.93
CA SER A 143 -7.58 8.12 -10.76
C SER A 143 -8.62 9.09 -11.35
N ASP A 144 -9.86 8.63 -11.56
CA ASP A 144 -10.97 9.46 -12.04
C ASP A 144 -11.36 10.57 -11.05
N GLU A 145 -11.13 10.34 -9.75
CA GLU A 145 -11.41 11.30 -8.67
C GLU A 145 -10.33 12.39 -8.57
N LEU A 146 -9.17 12.19 -9.21
CA LEU A 146 -8.00 13.08 -9.16
C LEU A 146 -7.84 13.96 -10.40
N GLN A 147 -8.83 13.94 -11.31
CA GLN A 147 -8.90 14.78 -12.52
C GLN A 147 -9.70 16.07 -12.31
N GLY A 148 -10.13 16.36 -11.08
CA GLY A 148 -10.74 17.63 -10.67
C GLY A 148 -9.72 18.76 -10.44
#